data_AF-A0AAQ0HHC6-F1
#
_entry.id   AF-A0AAQ0HHC6-F1
#
_cell.length_a   1.000
_cell.length_b   1.000
_cell.length_c   1.000
_cell.angle_alpha   90.00
_cell.angle_beta   90.00
_cell.angle_gamma   90.00
#
_symmetry.space_group_name_H-M   'P 1'
#
loop_
_entity.id
_entity.type
_entity.pdbx_description
1 polymer ?
#
loop_
_entity_poly.entity_id
_entity_poly.type
_entity_poly.pdbx_seq_one_letter_code
_entity_poly.pdbx_strand_id
1 'polypeptide(L)'
;MLLEHLIFKNGPKPEAPPLEIAPGRVTIFVGPNNGGKSSALRDITNEFVFNQAHDQHVVSEVRVANITRERAEQKISKFRVPEVGETPERRIFMRRNMGRQEVNEQYLLDNLLNQFNQRPRDQNYNWQYISQHLLSMFALNLTGESRLGLVNQSQAQRLIDPAQTTIAALFQDDALRHALSDIIYDSFQMHLVIDATDMGSFAYALSETRPPAEIERAFTAEAIEFFRNSHALSASSDGTKAFVGVLSEVIAGDVEVLIIDEPEAFLHPGLAYTLGRQIWLKSVQTSSFSLRRTARIS
;
A
#
# COMPACT_ATOMS: atom_id res chain seq x y z
N MET A 1 -7.33 11.22 10.74
CA MET A 1 -6.18 10.51 10.11
C MET A 1 -5.83 9.35 11.01
N LEU A 2 -5.23 8.27 10.50
CA LEU A 2 -4.90 7.12 11.36
C LEU A 2 -3.69 7.39 12.27
N LEU A 3 -2.67 8.05 11.74
CA LEU A 3 -1.50 8.47 12.53
C LEU A 3 -1.78 9.86 13.12
N GLU A 4 -1.84 9.98 14.44
CA GLU A 4 -2.24 11.23 15.13
C GLU A 4 -1.03 12.02 15.63
N HIS A 5 -0.11 11.36 16.35
CA HIS A 5 1.08 12.00 16.91
C HIS A 5 2.31 11.11 16.76
N LEU A 6 3.45 11.76 16.54
CA LEU A 6 4.79 11.17 16.63
C LEU A 6 5.58 11.95 17.68
N ILE A 7 6.09 11.25 18.68
CA ILE A 7 6.94 11.83 19.72
C ILE A 7 8.33 11.26 19.56
N PHE A 8 9.31 12.13 19.41
CA PHE A 8 10.72 11.78 19.25
C PHE A 8 11.43 11.81 20.60
N LYS A 9 12.42 10.93 20.78
CA LYS A 9 13.24 10.87 22.01
C LYS A 9 13.95 12.19 22.30
N ASN A 10 14.34 12.92 21.25
CA ASN A 10 15.08 14.16 21.34
C ASN A 10 14.25 15.35 20.83
N GLY A 11 14.51 16.53 21.40
CA GLY A 11 13.98 17.79 20.92
C GLY A 11 14.72 18.34 19.69
N PRO A 12 14.22 19.44 19.11
CA PRO A 12 14.83 20.08 17.93
C PRO A 12 16.21 20.71 18.19
N LYS A 13 16.59 20.86 19.46
CA LYS A 13 17.87 21.41 19.92
C LYS A 13 18.33 20.65 21.18
N PRO A 14 19.63 20.68 21.53
CA PRO A 14 20.09 20.15 22.81
C PRO A 14 19.27 20.71 23.98
N GLU A 15 18.92 19.86 24.94
CA GLU A 15 18.12 20.17 26.15
C GLU A 15 16.67 20.61 25.89
N ALA A 16 16.23 20.73 24.65
CA ALA A 16 14.82 20.95 24.34
C ALA A 16 13.97 19.70 24.67
N PRO A 17 12.69 19.88 25.05
CA PRO A 17 11.80 18.74 25.27
C PRO A 17 11.65 17.89 24.00
N PRO A 18 11.29 16.60 24.13
CA PRO A 18 10.91 15.71 23.04
C PRO A 18 10.13 16.42 21.93
N LEU A 19 10.57 16.27 20.68
CA LEU A 19 9.84 16.83 19.55
C LEU A 19 8.54 16.05 19.38
N GLU A 20 7.42 16.75 19.46
CA GLU A 20 6.10 16.19 19.17
C GLU A 20 5.55 16.82 17.88
N ILE A 21 5.12 15.98 16.94
CA ILE A 21 4.48 16.42 15.70
C ILE A 21 3.18 15.68 15.48
N ALA A 22 2.18 16.38 14.94
CA ALA A 22 0.98 15.78 14.37
C ALA A 22 1.19 15.63 12.86
N PRO A 23 1.30 14.40 12.32
CA PRO A 23 1.56 14.21 10.89
C PRO A 23 0.45 14.82 10.02
N GLY A 24 0.87 15.51 8.96
CA GLY A 24 -0.03 15.96 7.91
C GLY A 24 -0.36 14.84 6.92
N ARG A 25 -1.16 15.17 5.90
CA ARG A 25 -1.50 14.25 4.79
C ARG A 25 -0.26 13.70 4.07
N VAL A 26 0.76 14.54 3.97
CA VAL A 26 2.11 14.18 3.56
C VAL A 26 3.04 14.80 4.57
N THR A 27 3.90 13.98 5.19
CA THR A 27 4.92 14.42 6.14
C THR A 27 6.27 14.01 5.58
N ILE A 28 7.20 14.97 5.46
CA ILE A 28 8.51 14.75 4.87
C ILE A 28 9.56 14.99 5.93
N PHE A 29 10.42 14.00 6.18
CA PHE A 29 11.59 14.14 7.05
C PHE A 29 12.80 14.50 6.20
N VAL A 30 13.32 15.72 6.39
CA VAL A 30 14.52 16.22 5.70
C VAL A 30 15.60 16.53 6.73
N GLY A 31 16.85 16.24 6.38
CA GLY A 31 17.99 16.45 7.27
C GLY A 31 19.26 15.79 6.75
N PRO A 32 20.41 16.01 7.41
CA PRO A 32 21.69 15.46 7.00
C PRO A 32 21.69 13.92 6.99
N ASN A 33 22.68 13.35 6.30
CA ASN A 33 22.95 11.92 6.37
C ASN A 33 23.17 11.49 7.82
N ASN A 34 22.67 10.32 8.18
CA ASN A 34 22.70 9.78 9.56
C ASN A 34 21.91 10.61 10.60
N GLY A 35 21.08 11.57 10.19
CA GLY A 35 20.21 12.35 11.08
C GLY A 35 19.00 11.59 11.65
N GLY A 36 18.96 10.26 11.55
CA GLY A 36 17.88 9.42 12.11
C GLY A 36 16.61 9.32 11.25
N LYS A 37 16.60 9.82 10.01
CA LYS A 37 15.42 9.79 9.11
C LYS A 37 14.89 8.37 8.88
N SER A 38 15.72 7.48 8.33
CA SER A 38 15.34 6.09 8.07
C SER A 38 15.07 5.31 9.37
N SER A 39 15.78 5.64 10.46
CA SER A 39 15.46 5.09 11.78
C SER A 39 14.06 5.49 12.25
N ALA A 40 13.64 6.75 12.03
CA ALA A 40 12.30 7.19 12.38
C ALA A 40 11.23 6.45 11.58
N LEU A 41 11.45 6.27 10.26
CA LEU A 41 10.54 5.50 9.42
C LEU A 41 10.45 4.03 9.86
N ARG A 42 11.55 3.43 10.30
CA ARG A 42 11.57 2.06 10.86
C ARG A 42 10.83 1.97 12.19
N ASP A 43 11.06 2.91 13.10
CA ASP A 43 10.36 2.98 14.39
C ASP A 43 8.85 3.12 14.19
N ILE A 44 8.43 3.95 13.22
CA ILE A 44 7.00 4.11 12.85
C ILE A 44 6.46 2.83 12.21
N THR A 45 7.22 2.21 11.31
CA THR A 45 6.81 0.96 10.64
C THR A 45 6.56 -0.15 11.65
N ASN A 46 7.39 -0.26 12.69
CA ASN A 46 7.29 -1.30 13.71
C ASN A 46 5.96 -1.23 14.51
N GLU A 47 5.27 -0.08 14.50
CA GLU A 47 3.92 0.05 15.04
C GLU A 47 2.92 -0.82 14.27
N PHE A 48 3.04 -0.81 12.93
CA PHE A 48 2.11 -1.48 12.03
C PHE A 48 2.54 -2.89 11.62
N VAL A 49 3.85 -3.15 11.62
CA VAL A 49 4.43 -4.44 11.21
C VAL A 49 5.48 -4.82 12.26
N PHE A 50 5.00 -5.35 13.38
CA PHE A 50 5.85 -5.72 14.51
C PHE A 50 6.99 -6.66 14.11
N ASN A 51 8.21 -6.22 14.41
CA ASN A 51 9.43 -6.98 14.31
C ASN A 51 10.11 -7.03 15.68
N GLN A 52 10.24 -8.22 16.25
CA GLN A 52 10.85 -8.41 17.58
C GLN A 52 12.32 -7.97 17.62
N ALA A 53 13.04 -8.07 16.50
CA ALA A 53 14.45 -7.67 16.42
C ALA A 53 14.63 -6.16 16.19
N HIS A 54 13.54 -5.38 16.15
CA HIS A 54 13.62 -3.94 15.97
C HIS A 54 13.89 -3.23 17.29
N ASP A 55 15.03 -2.54 17.35
CA ASP A 55 15.36 -1.62 18.42
C ASP A 55 14.84 -0.22 18.08
N GLN A 56 14.03 0.34 18.96
CA GLN A 56 13.51 1.70 18.80
C GLN A 56 14.65 2.71 18.98
N HIS A 57 14.91 3.55 17.98
CA HIS A 57 16.09 4.42 17.99
C HIS A 57 15.80 5.90 18.23
N VAL A 58 14.77 6.48 17.60
CA VAL A 58 14.57 7.94 17.52
C VAL A 58 13.15 8.40 17.82
N VAL A 59 12.12 7.62 17.48
CA VAL A 59 10.72 7.89 17.88
C VAL A 59 10.48 7.17 19.19
N SER A 60 9.99 7.84 20.23
CA SER A 60 9.63 7.21 21.52
C SER A 60 8.18 6.72 21.55
N GLU A 61 7.27 7.42 20.89
CA GLU A 61 5.85 7.09 20.88
C GLU A 61 5.23 7.36 19.51
N VAL A 62 4.39 6.43 19.06
CA VAL A 62 3.54 6.56 17.88
C VAL A 62 2.10 6.46 18.36
N ARG A 63 1.32 7.53 18.23
CA ARG A 63 -0.11 7.52 18.57
C ARG A 63 -0.94 7.26 17.33
N VAL A 64 -1.67 6.15 17.38
CA VAL A 64 -2.58 5.71 16.32
C VAL A 64 -4.01 5.93 16.79
N ALA A 65 -4.83 6.56 15.95
CA ALA A 65 -6.23 6.80 16.20
C ALA A 65 -6.98 5.48 16.43
N ASN A 66 -8.00 5.53 17.30
CA ASN A 66 -8.91 4.40 17.48
C ASN A 66 -9.54 3.97 16.15
N ILE A 67 -9.72 2.66 16.01
CA ILE A 67 -10.31 2.04 14.81
C ILE A 67 -11.71 1.56 15.20
N THR A 68 -12.73 2.04 14.48
CA THR A 68 -14.10 1.55 14.71
C THR A 68 -14.25 0.13 14.17
N ARG A 69 -15.21 -0.62 14.71
CA ARG A 69 -15.50 -1.99 14.25
C ARG A 69 -15.83 -2.03 12.77
N GLU A 70 -16.65 -1.11 12.31
CA GLU A 70 -17.07 -1.02 10.91
C GLU A 70 -15.87 -0.77 10.00
N ARG A 71 -14.93 0.09 10.41
CA ARG A 71 -13.71 0.38 9.64
C ARG A 71 -12.78 -0.83 9.59
N ALA A 72 -12.66 -1.57 10.69
CA ALA A 72 -11.90 -2.81 10.72
C ALA A 72 -12.54 -3.87 9.81
N GLU A 73 -13.85 -4.10 9.93
CA GLU A 73 -14.62 -5.03 9.09
C GLU A 73 -14.49 -4.70 7.60
N GLN A 74 -14.59 -3.43 7.22
CA GLN A 74 -14.41 -2.97 5.83
C GLN A 74 -13.00 -3.26 5.27
N LYS A 75 -11.96 -3.17 6.10
CA LYS A 75 -10.59 -3.54 5.69
C LYS A 75 -10.46 -5.05 5.57
N ILE A 76 -10.90 -5.77 6.59
CA ILE A 76 -10.86 -7.25 6.67
C ILE A 76 -11.59 -7.89 5.48
N SER A 77 -12.77 -7.38 5.11
CA SER A 77 -13.56 -7.94 4.02
C SER A 77 -12.85 -7.90 2.66
N LYS A 78 -11.91 -6.96 2.46
CA LYS A 78 -11.14 -6.86 1.22
C LYS A 78 -10.03 -7.91 1.12
N PHE A 79 -9.54 -8.41 2.25
CA PHE A 79 -8.48 -9.41 2.31
C PHE A 79 -9.00 -10.84 2.48
N ARG A 80 -10.32 -11.01 2.57
CA ARG A 80 -10.96 -12.30 2.79
C ARG A 80 -10.90 -13.14 1.52
N VAL A 81 -10.44 -14.38 1.64
CA VAL A 81 -10.48 -15.37 0.56
C VAL A 81 -11.51 -16.44 0.93
N PRO A 82 -12.66 -16.53 0.23
CA PRO A 82 -13.66 -17.55 0.51
C PRO A 82 -13.09 -18.96 0.25
N GLU A 83 -13.14 -19.85 1.24
CA GLU A 83 -12.78 -21.26 1.08
C GLU A 83 -13.87 -22.23 1.53
N VAL A 84 -13.88 -23.41 0.90
CA VAL A 84 -14.81 -24.50 1.24
C VAL A 84 -14.45 -25.05 2.62
N GLY A 85 -15.39 -24.97 3.56
CA GLY A 85 -15.18 -25.42 4.94
C GLY A 85 -14.67 -24.35 5.91
N GLU A 86 -14.61 -23.07 5.49
CA GLU A 86 -14.35 -21.97 6.42
C GLU A 86 -15.40 -21.92 7.55
N THR A 87 -14.93 -21.67 8.77
CA THR A 87 -15.77 -21.28 9.91
C THR A 87 -15.40 -19.87 10.36
N PRO A 88 -16.26 -19.16 11.12
CA PRO A 88 -15.92 -17.85 11.69
C PRO A 88 -14.61 -17.84 12.50
N GLU A 89 -14.26 -18.94 13.14
CA GLU A 89 -13.07 -19.12 13.97
C GLU A 89 -11.80 -19.40 13.15
N ARG A 90 -11.96 -19.82 11.90
CA ARG A 90 -10.89 -20.29 11.00
C ARG A 90 -11.05 -19.63 9.62
N ARG A 91 -10.87 -18.31 9.58
CA ARG A 91 -10.92 -17.54 8.32
C ARG A 91 -9.52 -17.34 7.74
N ILE A 92 -9.45 -17.32 6.42
CA ILE A 92 -8.19 -17.11 5.71
C ILE A 92 -8.18 -15.72 5.07
N PHE A 93 -7.11 -14.99 5.37
CA PHE A 93 -6.82 -13.68 4.80
C PHE A 93 -5.61 -13.77 3.89
N MET A 94 -5.71 -13.22 2.69
CA MET A 94 -4.54 -13.02 1.83
C MET A 94 -4.12 -11.56 1.94
N ARG A 95 -3.03 -11.31 2.66
CA ARG A 95 -2.52 -9.96 2.91
C ARG A 95 -1.36 -9.64 1.99
N ARG A 96 -1.29 -8.38 1.57
CA ARG A 96 -0.13 -7.84 0.86
C ARG A 96 1.14 -8.12 1.68
N ASN A 97 2.18 -8.66 1.04
CA ASN A 97 3.52 -8.95 1.60
C ASN A 97 3.61 -9.99 2.74
N MET A 98 2.49 -10.42 3.34
CA MET A 98 2.46 -11.48 4.37
C MET A 98 1.91 -12.81 3.87
N GLY A 99 1.37 -12.82 2.65
CA GLY A 99 0.78 -14.00 2.04
C GLY A 99 -0.51 -14.44 2.73
N ARG A 100 -0.79 -15.74 2.65
CA ARG A 100 -1.98 -16.36 3.22
C ARG A 100 -1.80 -16.55 4.73
N GLN A 101 -2.74 -16.04 5.50
CA GLN A 101 -2.75 -16.06 6.97
C GLN A 101 -4.09 -16.57 7.47
N GLU A 102 -4.08 -17.53 8.38
CA GLU A 102 -5.27 -17.97 9.09
C GLU A 102 -5.49 -17.06 10.31
N VAL A 103 -6.64 -16.40 10.38
CA VAL A 103 -6.96 -15.48 11.48
C VAL A 103 -8.38 -15.75 11.95
N ASN A 104 -8.56 -15.82 13.26
CA ASN A 104 -9.88 -15.83 13.87
C ASN A 104 -10.45 -14.41 13.85
N GLU A 105 -11.35 -14.13 12.91
CA GLU A 105 -11.90 -12.78 12.72
C GLU A 105 -12.72 -12.31 13.93
N GLN A 106 -13.49 -13.21 14.55
CA GLN A 106 -14.26 -12.88 15.74
C GLN A 106 -13.33 -12.47 16.89
N TYR A 107 -12.24 -13.20 17.10
CA TYR A 107 -11.23 -12.85 18.08
C TYR A 107 -10.56 -11.51 17.76
N LEU A 108 -10.23 -11.27 16.50
CA LEU A 108 -9.67 -10.00 16.04
C LEU A 108 -10.58 -8.81 16.35
N LEU A 109 -11.87 -8.91 16.00
CA LEU A 109 -12.84 -7.82 16.15
C LEU A 109 -13.32 -7.65 17.60
N ASP A 110 -13.59 -8.74 18.32
CA ASP A 110 -14.20 -8.65 19.66
C ASP A 110 -13.18 -8.50 20.78
N ASN A 111 -11.94 -8.96 20.58
CA ASN A 111 -10.93 -8.94 21.63
C ASN A 111 -9.83 -7.94 21.29
N LEU A 112 -9.18 -8.12 20.15
CA LEU A 112 -7.96 -7.38 19.85
C LEU A 112 -8.22 -5.92 19.48
N LEU A 113 -9.25 -5.65 18.70
CA LEU A 113 -9.69 -4.28 18.40
C LEU A 113 -10.11 -3.53 19.66
N ASN A 114 -10.84 -4.20 20.55
CA ASN A 114 -11.25 -3.62 21.83
C ASN A 114 -10.04 -3.34 22.74
N GLN A 115 -9.07 -4.27 22.81
CA GLN A 115 -7.80 -4.05 23.52
C GLN A 115 -7.04 -2.85 22.93
N PHE A 116 -6.91 -2.78 21.61
CA PHE A 116 -6.24 -1.67 20.92
C PHE A 116 -6.87 -0.31 21.27
N ASN A 117 -8.20 -0.21 21.23
CA ASN A 117 -8.91 1.05 21.47
C ASN A 117 -8.99 1.48 22.94
N GLN A 118 -8.83 0.54 23.90
CA GLN A 118 -9.10 0.78 25.32
C GLN A 118 -7.86 0.73 26.21
N ARG A 119 -6.76 0.10 25.77
CA ARG A 119 -5.57 -0.12 26.63
C ARG A 119 -4.33 0.58 26.09
N PRO A 120 -3.52 1.20 26.98
CA PRO A 120 -2.18 1.67 26.63
C PRO A 120 -1.31 0.57 26.01
N ARG A 121 -0.46 0.93 25.05
CA ARG A 121 0.40 0.01 24.28
C ARG A 121 1.28 -0.87 25.17
N ASP A 122 1.85 -0.30 26.23
CA ASP A 122 2.70 -0.95 27.24
C ASP A 122 1.96 -2.00 28.09
N GLN A 123 0.62 -1.98 28.08
CA GLN A 123 -0.24 -2.91 28.82
C GLN A 123 -0.90 -3.96 27.91
N ASN A 124 -0.55 -3.96 26.61
CA ASN A 124 -1.12 -4.87 25.62
C ASN A 124 -0.23 -6.10 25.41
N TYR A 125 -0.50 -7.17 26.17
CA TYR A 125 0.17 -8.47 26.02
C TYR A 125 0.08 -9.06 24.58
N ASN A 126 -0.89 -8.60 23.79
CA ASN A 126 -1.11 -9.05 22.42
C ASN A 126 -0.65 -8.04 21.36
N TRP A 127 0.17 -7.04 21.71
CA TRP A 127 0.55 -5.97 20.77
C TRP A 127 1.14 -6.50 19.46
N GLN A 128 2.01 -7.52 19.53
CA GLN A 128 2.55 -8.18 18.34
C GLN A 128 1.42 -8.65 17.41
N TYR A 129 0.42 -9.33 17.96
CA TYR A 129 -0.70 -9.87 17.19
C TYR A 129 -1.62 -8.75 16.68
N ILE A 130 -1.86 -7.70 17.46
CA ILE A 130 -2.59 -6.49 17.04
C ILE A 130 -1.87 -5.83 15.86
N SER A 131 -0.56 -5.62 15.97
CA SER A 131 0.24 -5.02 14.91
C SER A 131 0.17 -5.86 13.63
N GLN A 132 0.46 -7.16 13.73
CA GLN A 132 0.52 -8.08 12.58
C GLN A 132 -0.86 -8.34 11.95
N HIS A 133 -1.93 -8.41 12.72
CA HIS A 133 -3.25 -8.83 12.23
C HIS A 133 -4.30 -7.72 12.20
N LEU A 134 -4.12 -6.59 12.87
CA LEU A 134 -5.01 -5.42 12.75
C LEU A 134 -4.33 -4.28 11.99
N LEU A 135 -3.24 -3.75 12.54
CA LEU A 135 -2.63 -2.50 12.08
C LEU A 135 -1.94 -2.64 10.71
N SER A 136 -1.36 -3.79 10.41
CA SER A 136 -0.70 -4.07 9.12
C SER A 136 -1.62 -3.88 7.89
N MET A 137 -2.95 -3.98 8.05
CA MET A 137 -3.90 -3.73 6.95
C MET A 137 -4.02 -2.26 6.56
N PHE A 138 -3.56 -1.37 7.44
CA PHE A 138 -3.70 0.06 7.27
C PHE A 138 -2.43 0.73 6.77
N ALA A 139 -1.28 0.06 6.83
CA ALA A 139 -0.01 0.64 6.47
C ALA A 139 0.76 -0.20 5.47
N LEU A 140 1.53 0.47 4.62
CA LEU A 140 2.51 -0.14 3.74
C LEU A 140 3.84 0.58 3.91
N ASN A 141 4.89 -0.19 4.18
CA ASN A 141 6.25 0.31 4.19
C ASN A 141 6.96 -0.06 2.89
N LEU A 142 7.52 0.96 2.24
CA LEU A 142 8.22 0.89 0.97
C LEU A 142 9.68 1.31 1.16
N THR A 143 10.51 0.32 1.46
CA THR A 143 11.98 0.40 1.45
C THR A 143 12.54 0.36 0.02
N GLY A 144 13.84 0.61 -0.16
CA GLY A 144 14.50 0.45 -1.47
C GLY A 144 14.21 -0.90 -2.14
N GLU A 145 14.32 -2.01 -1.40
CA GLU A 145 14.08 -3.36 -1.91
C GLU A 145 12.60 -3.65 -2.19
N SER A 146 11.72 -3.35 -1.22
CA SER A 146 10.28 -3.63 -1.37
C SER A 146 9.63 -2.80 -2.48
N ARG A 147 10.14 -1.59 -2.78
CA ARG A 147 9.69 -0.78 -3.93
C ARG A 147 9.92 -1.48 -5.27
N LEU A 148 11.07 -2.13 -5.44
CA LEU A 148 11.40 -2.86 -6.67
C LEU A 148 10.52 -4.11 -6.80
N GLY A 149 10.16 -4.73 -5.68
CA GLY A 149 9.29 -5.91 -5.66
C GLY A 149 7.82 -5.63 -5.99
N LEU A 150 7.35 -4.37 -5.98
CA LEU A 150 5.94 -4.01 -6.26
C LEU A 150 5.49 -4.35 -7.69
N VAL A 151 6.44 -4.45 -8.62
CA VAL A 151 6.16 -4.77 -10.02
C VAL A 151 6.31 -6.26 -10.35
N ASN A 152 6.61 -7.08 -9.34
CA ASN A 152 6.68 -8.52 -9.52
C ASN A 152 5.33 -9.06 -9.99
N GLN A 153 5.40 -10.12 -10.81
CA GLN A 153 4.22 -10.87 -11.24
C GLN A 153 3.43 -11.35 -10.02
N SER A 154 2.10 -11.26 -10.09
CA SER A 154 1.22 -11.76 -9.04
C SER A 154 0.34 -12.88 -9.57
N GLN A 155 -0.05 -13.81 -8.70
CA GLN A 155 -1.06 -14.80 -9.03
C GLN A 155 -2.38 -14.12 -9.42
N ALA A 156 -2.98 -14.57 -10.52
CA ALA A 156 -4.29 -14.10 -10.93
C ALA A 156 -5.36 -14.58 -9.94
N GLN A 157 -6.44 -13.81 -9.87
CA GLN A 157 -7.58 -14.10 -9.01
C GLN A 157 -8.88 -14.01 -9.81
N ARG A 158 -9.96 -14.50 -9.21
CA ARG A 158 -11.30 -14.28 -9.76
C ARG A 158 -11.61 -12.80 -9.74
N LEU A 159 -12.02 -12.26 -10.89
CA LEU A 159 -12.26 -10.83 -11.06
C LEU A 159 -13.53 -10.32 -10.37
N ILE A 160 -14.42 -11.24 -9.98
CA ILE A 160 -15.61 -10.91 -9.18
C ILE A 160 -15.29 -10.78 -7.68
N ASP A 161 -14.16 -11.33 -7.25
CA ASP A 161 -13.74 -11.29 -5.85
C ASP A 161 -12.90 -10.03 -5.62
N PRO A 162 -12.90 -9.44 -4.40
CA PRO A 162 -12.12 -8.25 -4.09
C PRO A 162 -10.64 -8.40 -4.45
N ALA A 163 -10.06 -7.37 -5.05
CA ALA A 163 -8.63 -7.33 -5.39
C ALA A 163 -7.73 -7.49 -4.16
N GLN A 164 -6.89 -8.53 -4.16
CA GLN A 164 -5.94 -8.83 -3.09
C GLN A 164 -4.58 -8.13 -3.31
N THR A 165 -4.24 -7.86 -4.56
CA THR A 165 -3.02 -7.17 -4.97
C THR A 165 -3.34 -5.87 -5.71
N THR A 166 -2.38 -4.95 -5.75
CA THR A 166 -2.54 -3.68 -6.44
C THR A 166 -2.66 -3.85 -7.96
N ILE A 167 -1.93 -4.82 -8.54
CA ILE A 167 -2.07 -5.15 -9.96
C ILE A 167 -3.44 -5.74 -10.26
N ALA A 168 -4.01 -6.58 -9.38
CA ALA A 168 -5.38 -7.07 -9.54
C ALA A 168 -6.41 -5.93 -9.42
N ALA A 169 -6.19 -4.96 -8.52
CA ALA A 169 -7.06 -3.79 -8.39
C ALA A 169 -7.04 -2.93 -9.66
N LEU A 170 -5.87 -2.71 -10.25
CA LEU A 170 -5.73 -2.02 -11.54
C LEU A 170 -6.36 -2.83 -12.69
N PHE A 171 -6.24 -4.16 -12.69
CA PHE A 171 -6.85 -4.98 -13.74
C PHE A 171 -8.39 -4.96 -13.68
N GLN A 172 -8.96 -4.88 -12.47
CA GLN A 172 -10.41 -4.80 -12.25
C GLN A 172 -10.99 -3.40 -12.55
N ASP A 173 -10.22 -2.32 -12.34
CA ASP A 173 -10.67 -0.93 -12.48
C ASP A 173 -9.98 -0.21 -13.65
N ASP A 174 -10.71 -0.08 -14.76
CA ASP A 174 -10.23 0.57 -15.99
C ASP A 174 -9.88 2.04 -15.77
N ALA A 175 -10.59 2.75 -14.89
CA ALA A 175 -10.33 4.17 -14.64
C ALA A 175 -9.01 4.36 -13.88
N LEU A 176 -8.74 3.53 -12.87
CA LEU A 176 -7.46 3.55 -12.15
C LEU A 176 -6.30 3.13 -13.08
N ARG A 177 -6.50 2.10 -13.90
CA ARG A 177 -5.49 1.62 -14.85
C ARG A 177 -5.15 2.66 -15.90
N HIS A 178 -6.14 3.31 -16.49
CA HIS A 178 -5.93 4.38 -17.46
C HIS A 178 -5.24 5.59 -16.81
N ALA A 179 -5.67 6.02 -15.62
CA ALA A 179 -5.04 7.13 -14.92
C ALA A 179 -3.55 6.88 -14.63
N LEU A 180 -3.21 5.66 -14.21
CA LEU A 180 -1.80 5.27 -14.05
C LEU A 180 -1.07 5.23 -15.40
N SER A 181 -1.67 4.59 -16.41
CA SER A 181 -1.09 4.47 -17.76
C SER A 181 -0.82 5.83 -18.40
N ASP A 182 -1.69 6.84 -18.19
CA ASP A 182 -1.48 8.21 -18.65
C ASP A 182 -0.23 8.84 -18.01
N ILE A 183 -0.05 8.68 -16.68
CA ILE A 183 1.14 9.20 -15.98
C ILE A 183 2.42 8.51 -16.46
N ILE A 184 2.36 7.20 -16.71
CA ILE A 184 3.49 6.44 -17.26
C ILE A 184 3.79 6.88 -18.69
N TYR A 185 2.77 7.11 -19.52
CA TYR A 185 2.94 7.61 -20.87
C TYR A 185 3.60 8.99 -20.90
N ASP A 186 3.14 9.92 -20.06
CA ASP A 186 3.77 11.25 -19.92
C ASP A 186 5.25 11.17 -19.52
N SER A 187 5.63 10.12 -18.78
CA SER A 187 7.00 9.96 -18.25
C SER A 187 7.93 9.19 -19.19
N PHE A 188 7.41 8.19 -19.92
CA PHE A 188 8.22 7.24 -20.70
C PHE A 188 7.80 7.09 -22.16
N GLN A 189 6.71 7.75 -22.59
CA GLN A 189 6.10 7.61 -23.92
C GLN A 189 5.68 6.16 -24.24
N MET A 190 5.37 5.39 -23.20
CA MET A 190 4.91 4.01 -23.26
C MET A 190 3.67 3.86 -22.38
N HIS A 191 2.68 3.12 -22.85
CA HIS A 191 1.49 2.80 -22.09
C HIS A 191 1.78 1.65 -21.13
N LEU A 192 1.49 1.86 -19.85
CA LEU A 192 1.42 0.74 -18.90
C LEU A 192 0.20 -0.11 -19.25
N VAL A 193 0.44 -1.41 -19.38
CA VAL A 193 -0.59 -2.45 -19.58
C VAL A 193 -0.36 -3.59 -18.58
N ILE A 194 -1.37 -4.43 -18.40
CA ILE A 194 -1.29 -5.61 -17.54
C ILE A 194 -1.50 -6.83 -18.42
N ASP A 195 -0.43 -7.60 -18.60
CA ASP A 195 -0.49 -8.87 -19.30
C ASP A 195 -1.08 -9.93 -18.38
N ALA A 196 -2.21 -10.50 -18.82
CA ALA A 196 -2.89 -11.60 -18.16
C ALA A 196 -2.85 -12.90 -18.99
N THR A 197 -2.12 -12.91 -20.11
CA THR A 197 -2.09 -14.03 -21.07
C THR A 197 -1.34 -15.24 -20.55
N ASP A 198 -0.37 -15.03 -19.64
CA ASP A 198 0.22 -16.12 -18.85
C ASP A 198 -0.79 -16.61 -17.80
N MET A 199 -1.54 -17.64 -18.20
CA MET A 199 -2.69 -18.18 -17.49
C MET A 199 -2.40 -18.41 -16.00
N GLY A 200 -3.17 -17.70 -15.16
CA GLY A 200 -3.02 -17.78 -13.70
C GLY A 200 -2.11 -16.70 -13.11
N SER A 201 -1.71 -15.70 -13.89
CA SER A 201 -0.89 -14.60 -13.41
C SER A 201 -1.27 -13.24 -14.01
N PHE A 202 -0.82 -12.18 -13.34
CA PHE A 202 -0.82 -10.81 -13.86
C PHE A 202 0.62 -10.28 -13.81
N ALA A 203 1.06 -9.68 -14.91
CA ALA A 203 2.35 -9.01 -15.01
C ALA A 203 2.19 -7.60 -15.61
N TYR A 204 2.94 -6.63 -15.08
CA TYR A 204 3.02 -5.33 -15.74
C TYR A 204 3.87 -5.41 -17.00
N ALA A 205 3.43 -4.73 -18.05
CA ALA A 205 4.20 -4.55 -19.27
C ALA A 205 4.03 -3.13 -19.83
N LEU A 206 4.90 -2.78 -20.78
CA LEU A 206 4.91 -1.49 -21.46
C LEU A 206 4.66 -1.71 -22.96
N SER A 207 3.71 -0.97 -23.51
CA SER A 207 3.38 -1.01 -24.94
C SER A 207 3.55 0.38 -25.57
N GLU A 208 3.98 0.43 -26.83
CA GLU A 208 4.04 1.68 -27.60
C GLU A 208 2.65 2.24 -27.91
N THR A 209 1.63 1.38 -27.91
CA THR A 209 0.25 1.75 -28.22
C THR A 209 -0.69 1.34 -27.09
N ARG A 210 -1.72 2.16 -26.85
CA ARG A 210 -2.78 1.83 -25.91
C ARG A 210 -3.60 0.66 -26.50
N PRO A 211 -3.82 -0.43 -25.74
CA PRO A 211 -4.66 -1.52 -26.22
C PRO A 211 -6.10 -1.03 -26.41
N PRO A 212 -6.80 -1.44 -27.49
CA PRO A 212 -8.24 -1.35 -27.57
C PRO A 212 -8.92 -2.03 -26.36
N ALA A 213 -10.04 -1.46 -25.91
CA ALA A 213 -10.75 -1.95 -24.73
C ALA A 213 -11.25 -3.40 -24.90
N GLU A 214 -11.53 -3.81 -26.13
CA GLU A 214 -12.01 -5.14 -26.49
C GLU A 214 -10.93 -6.21 -26.32
N ILE A 215 -9.64 -5.83 -26.38
CA ILE A 215 -8.52 -6.78 -26.32
C ILE A 215 -7.78 -6.74 -24.98
N GLU A 216 -7.76 -5.60 -24.28
CA GLU A 216 -6.93 -5.38 -23.09
C GLU A 216 -7.13 -6.42 -21.97
N ARG A 217 -8.34 -7.01 -21.88
CA ARG A 217 -8.67 -8.06 -20.90
C ARG A 217 -9.19 -9.34 -21.56
N ALA A 218 -9.02 -9.48 -22.87
CA ALA A 218 -9.48 -10.64 -23.62
C ALA A 218 -8.35 -11.64 -23.85
N PHE A 219 -8.74 -12.83 -24.29
CA PHE A 219 -7.83 -13.93 -24.64
C PHE A 219 -7.94 -14.33 -26.12
N THR A 220 -8.30 -13.37 -26.98
CA THR A 220 -8.36 -13.59 -28.43
C THR A 220 -6.95 -13.64 -29.03
N ALA A 221 -6.82 -14.10 -30.27
CA ALA A 221 -5.53 -14.15 -30.96
C ALA A 221 -4.89 -12.75 -31.07
N GLU A 222 -5.70 -11.72 -31.29
CA GLU A 222 -5.29 -10.32 -31.36
C GLU A 222 -4.78 -9.81 -30.01
N ALA A 223 -5.44 -10.18 -28.90
CA ALA A 223 -4.98 -9.83 -27.56
C ALA A 223 -3.63 -10.50 -27.23
N ILE A 224 -3.50 -11.80 -27.53
CA ILE A 224 -2.26 -12.55 -27.32
C ILE A 224 -1.11 -11.95 -28.14
N GLU A 225 -1.36 -11.59 -29.40
CA GLU A 225 -0.36 -10.96 -30.25
C GLU A 225 0.02 -9.55 -29.76
N PHE A 226 -0.94 -8.77 -29.26
CA PHE A 226 -0.66 -7.47 -28.65
C PHE A 226 0.29 -7.62 -27.44
N PHE A 227 -0.04 -8.49 -26.48
CA PHE A 227 0.76 -8.67 -25.28
C PHE A 227 2.12 -9.32 -25.55
N ARG A 228 2.20 -10.22 -26.54
CA ARG A 228 3.49 -10.78 -27.02
C ARG A 228 4.47 -9.71 -27.49
N ASN A 229 3.96 -8.63 -28.10
CA ASN A 229 4.76 -7.52 -28.59
C ASN A 229 5.00 -6.42 -27.53
N SER A 230 4.46 -6.59 -26.32
CA SER A 230 4.71 -5.68 -25.21
C SER A 230 6.03 -6.01 -24.49
N HIS A 231 6.57 -5.03 -23.77
CA HIS A 231 7.83 -5.17 -23.04
C HIS A 231 7.55 -5.45 -21.57
N ALA A 232 7.97 -6.61 -21.06
CA ALA A 232 7.83 -6.94 -19.65
C ALA A 232 8.48 -5.87 -18.75
N LEU A 233 7.74 -5.33 -17.79
CA LEU A 233 8.25 -4.29 -16.90
C LEU A 233 9.38 -4.81 -16.00
N SER A 234 9.38 -6.11 -15.69
CA SER A 234 10.44 -6.77 -14.91
C SER A 234 11.83 -6.67 -15.57
N ALA A 235 11.89 -6.53 -16.91
CA ALA A 235 13.12 -6.33 -17.66
C ALA A 235 13.57 -4.85 -17.75
N SER A 236 12.78 -3.91 -17.20
CA SER A 236 13.11 -2.49 -17.19
C SER A 236 14.12 -2.13 -16.11
N SER A 237 14.67 -0.90 -16.19
CA SER A 237 15.59 -0.36 -15.18
C SER A 237 14.97 -0.32 -13.78
N ASP A 238 15.81 -0.37 -12.74
CA ASP A 238 15.34 -0.27 -11.35
C ASP A 238 14.58 1.04 -11.08
N GLY A 239 14.99 2.15 -11.70
CA GLY A 239 14.26 3.42 -11.62
C GLY A 239 12.85 3.33 -12.21
N THR A 240 12.69 2.70 -13.38
CA THR A 240 11.38 2.48 -14.00
C THR A 240 10.50 1.58 -13.13
N LYS A 241 11.04 0.46 -12.64
CA LYS A 241 10.33 -0.49 -11.78
C LYS A 241 9.87 0.17 -10.48
N ALA A 242 10.77 0.89 -9.80
CA ALA A 242 10.45 1.61 -8.57
C ALA A 242 9.38 2.69 -8.81
N PHE A 243 9.50 3.47 -9.89
CA PHE A 243 8.55 4.53 -10.22
C PHE A 243 7.14 3.97 -10.48
N VAL A 244 7.02 2.97 -11.36
CA VAL A 244 5.73 2.34 -11.68
C VAL A 244 5.16 1.62 -10.45
N GLY A 245 5.99 0.89 -9.71
CA GLY A 245 5.57 0.17 -8.51
C GLY A 245 4.97 1.11 -7.46
N VAL A 246 5.69 2.18 -7.08
CA VAL A 246 5.20 3.14 -6.08
C VAL A 246 3.95 3.87 -6.59
N LEU A 247 3.91 4.30 -7.85
CA LEU A 247 2.71 4.95 -8.40
C LEU A 247 1.50 4.02 -8.44
N SER A 248 1.70 2.73 -8.71
CA SER A 248 0.64 1.74 -8.64
C SER A 248 0.02 1.70 -7.24
N GLU A 249 0.85 1.70 -6.19
CA GLU A 249 0.38 1.77 -4.80
C GLU A 249 -0.28 3.10 -4.45
N VAL A 250 0.25 4.23 -4.94
CA VAL A 250 -0.37 5.55 -4.71
C VAL A 250 -1.75 5.63 -5.36
N ILE A 251 -1.92 5.09 -6.57
CA ILE A 251 -3.16 5.21 -7.34
C ILE A 251 -4.18 4.18 -6.89
N ALA A 252 -3.81 2.90 -6.87
CA ALA A 252 -4.71 1.77 -6.64
C ALA A 252 -4.47 1.02 -5.31
N GLY A 253 -3.48 1.43 -4.51
CA GLY A 253 -3.26 0.87 -3.19
C GLY A 253 -4.39 1.21 -2.22
N ASP A 254 -4.65 0.29 -1.28
CA ASP A 254 -5.66 0.45 -0.23
C ASP A 254 -5.01 0.53 1.15
N VAL A 255 -4.15 1.52 1.34
CA VAL A 255 -3.52 1.81 2.64
C VAL A 255 -3.82 3.23 3.10
N GLU A 256 -3.83 3.42 4.40
CA GLU A 256 -4.06 4.70 5.05
C GLU A 256 -2.76 5.39 5.46
N VAL A 257 -1.71 4.61 5.67
CA VAL A 257 -0.37 5.10 6.02
C VAL A 257 0.62 4.49 5.03
N LEU A 258 1.12 5.30 4.10
CA LEU A 258 2.18 4.89 3.17
C LEU A 258 3.51 5.47 3.66
N ILE A 259 4.43 4.60 4.05
CA ILE A 259 5.77 4.95 4.53
C ILE A 259 6.74 4.65 3.40
N ILE A 260 7.51 5.66 2.97
CA ILE A 260 8.46 5.49 1.86
C ILE A 260 9.82 6.02 2.31
N ASP A 261 10.83 5.15 2.26
CA ASP A 261 12.22 5.51 2.54
C ASP A 261 12.96 5.76 1.22
N GLU A 262 13.66 6.89 1.14
CA GLU A 262 14.41 7.36 -0.04
C GLU A 262 13.60 7.28 -1.36
N PRO A 263 12.39 7.88 -1.43
CA PRO A 263 11.49 7.77 -2.60
C PRO A 263 12.14 8.14 -3.94
N GLU A 264 13.15 9.01 -3.92
CA GLU A 264 13.93 9.48 -5.05
C GLU A 264 15.06 8.53 -5.50
N ALA A 265 15.41 7.51 -4.70
CA ALA A 265 16.46 6.57 -5.06
C ALA A 265 16.16 5.91 -6.42
N PHE A 266 17.17 5.81 -7.28
CA PHE A 266 17.09 5.33 -8.67
C PHE A 266 16.29 6.21 -9.65
N LEU A 267 15.71 7.34 -9.21
CA LEU A 267 14.91 8.22 -10.06
C LEU A 267 15.70 9.44 -10.55
N HIS A 268 15.62 9.72 -11.85
CA HIS A 268 16.05 11.02 -12.37
C HIS A 268 15.13 12.15 -11.82
N PRO A 269 15.62 13.38 -11.61
CA PRO A 269 14.85 14.46 -10.98
C PRO A 269 13.42 14.68 -11.50
N GLY A 270 13.19 14.54 -12.80
CA GLY A 270 11.84 14.65 -13.40
C GLY A 270 10.87 13.58 -12.88
N LEU A 271 11.32 12.32 -12.74
CA LEU A 271 10.52 11.24 -12.18
C LEU A 271 10.27 11.45 -10.69
N ALA A 272 11.28 11.89 -9.93
CA ALA A 272 11.12 12.21 -8.51
C ALA A 272 10.09 13.32 -8.28
N TYR A 273 10.11 14.37 -9.12
CA TYR A 273 9.12 15.44 -9.10
C TYR A 273 7.71 14.91 -9.40
N THR A 274 7.54 14.14 -10.48
CA THR A 274 6.25 13.55 -10.84
C THR A 274 5.72 12.65 -9.73
N LEU A 275 6.57 11.81 -9.15
CA LEU A 275 6.21 10.94 -8.04
C LEU A 275 5.70 11.76 -6.84
N GLY A 276 6.46 12.77 -6.40
CA GLY A 276 6.07 13.64 -5.30
C GLY A 276 4.74 14.37 -5.57
N ARG A 277 4.52 14.83 -6.80
CA ARG A 277 3.25 15.45 -7.22
C ARG A 277 2.08 14.48 -7.11
N GLN A 278 2.23 13.24 -7.58
CA GLN A 278 1.14 12.25 -7.52
C GLN A 278 0.81 11.83 -6.08
N ILE A 279 1.83 11.66 -5.22
CA ILE A 279 1.65 11.41 -3.79
C ILE A 279 0.82 12.53 -3.16
N TRP A 280 1.17 13.79 -3.43
CA TRP A 280 0.41 14.94 -2.94
C TRP A 280 -1.04 14.94 -3.44
N LEU A 281 -1.27 14.76 -4.74
CA LEU A 281 -2.61 14.75 -5.34
C LEU A 281 -3.50 13.67 -4.75
N LYS A 282 -3.00 12.44 -4.59
CA LYS A 282 -3.72 11.35 -3.94
C LYS A 282 -4.13 11.72 -2.53
N SER A 283 -3.21 12.30 -1.75
CA SER A 283 -3.47 12.70 -0.36
C SER A 283 -4.62 13.71 -0.24
N VAL A 284 -4.81 14.57 -1.25
CA VAL A 284 -5.91 15.55 -1.29
C VAL A 284 -7.23 14.91 -1.74
N GLN A 285 -7.22 14.01 -2.72
CA GLN A 285 -8.44 13.39 -3.27
C GLN A 285 -9.17 12.49 -2.26
N THR A 286 -8.47 11.78 -1.39
CA THR A 286 -9.07 10.93 -0.35
C THR A 286 -10.03 11.71 0.57
N SER A 287 -9.85 13.03 0.70
CA SER A 287 -10.74 13.95 1.45
C SER A 287 -12.11 14.15 0.80
N SER A 288 -12.19 14.07 -0.53
CA SER A 288 -13.42 14.33 -1.29
C SER A 288 -14.32 13.09 -1.42
N PHE A 289 -13.76 11.90 -1.15
CA PHE A 289 -14.50 10.64 -1.20
C PHE A 289 -15.36 10.41 0.06
N SER A 290 -15.04 11.04 1.21
CA SER A 290 -15.91 11.00 2.40
C SER A 290 -17.18 11.86 2.25
N LEU A 291 -17.25 12.74 1.25
CA LEU A 291 -18.39 13.62 0.95
C LEU A 291 -19.24 13.14 -0.24
N ARG A 292 -18.84 12.09 -0.97
CA ARG A 292 -19.57 11.57 -2.16
C ARG A 292 -20.11 10.15 -2.00
N ARG A 293 -20.51 9.77 -0.78
CA ARG A 293 -21.40 8.62 -0.54
C ARG A 293 -22.72 9.11 0.07
N THR A 294 -23.45 9.94 -0.66
CA THR A 294 -24.89 10.08 -0.46
C THR A 294 -25.56 9.34 -1.61
N ALA A 295 -26.37 8.34 -1.25
CA ALA A 295 -27.16 7.56 -2.18
C ALA A 295 -28.01 8.47 -3.08
N ARG A 296 -27.97 8.23 -4.39
CA ARG A 296 -29.17 8.28 -5.21
C ARG A 296 -29.49 6.85 -5.60
N ILE A 297 -30.33 6.24 -4.78
CA ILE A 297 -31.25 5.21 -5.25
C ILE A 297 -32.54 5.97 -5.54
N SER A 298 -33.12 5.66 -6.69
CA SER A 298 -34.35 6.21 -7.28
C SER A 298 -35.43 6.62 -6.29
#